data_AF-A0A850CCR7-F1
#
_entry.id   AF-A0A850CCR7-F1
#
_cell.length_a   1.000
_cell.length_b   1.000
_cell.length_c   1.000
_cell.angle_alpha   90.00
_cell.angle_beta   90.00
_cell.angle_gamma   90.00
#
_symmetry.space_group_name_H-M   'P 1'
#
loop_
_entity.id
_entity.type
_entity.pdbx_description
1 polymer ?
#
loop_
_entity_poly.entity_id
_entity_poly.type
_entity_poly.pdbx_seq_one_letter_code
_entity_poly.pdbx_strand_id
1 'polypeptide(L)'
;VEIVLGDGNLVDLPAAPGPDCLIDLGGVRLLVLDDASANRLYRLPLAGRDRLVLADAPVYAEDGGLVLHTDREEISVEVLPAPDALEAEGAQVETAGSEGPWTRWTITTSGVGAVPLDVDRPGPATAPEPRRCGPMDRLSAPTDYSGAAQVHLAVPDLGDADRALLRLEWTGDTGRAYIGDEFVSDHFWHGRVWDLDLSAHRDAVAEHGVRLELLPWRRSTGVWVDPSVRDVEDGITIRSAAVVRIGKVMLRAVPS
;
A
#
# COMPACT_ATOMS: atom_id res chain seq x y z
N VAL A 1 23.97 23.05 0.10
CA VAL A 1 24.48 21.82 0.76
C VAL A 1 25.75 21.46 0.01
N GLU A 2 26.83 21.15 0.72
CA GLU A 2 28.15 20.83 0.15
C GLU A 2 28.50 19.40 0.56
N ILE A 3 29.21 18.67 -0.31
CA ILE A 3 29.80 17.37 0.05
C ILE A 3 31.29 17.59 0.28
N VAL A 4 31.80 17.09 1.40
CA VAL A 4 33.24 17.06 1.68
C VAL A 4 33.79 15.70 1.27
N LEU A 5 34.70 15.67 0.31
CA LEU A 5 35.40 14.45 -0.09
C LEU A 5 36.45 14.06 0.97
N GLY A 6 36.92 12.81 0.91
CA GLY A 6 37.89 12.28 1.88
C GLY A 6 39.25 12.99 1.88
N ASP A 7 39.57 13.75 0.83
CA ASP A 7 40.75 14.60 0.71
C ASP A 7 40.53 16.03 1.22
N GLY A 8 39.33 16.35 1.72
CA GLY A 8 38.94 17.66 2.23
C GLY A 8 38.43 18.62 1.15
N ASN A 9 38.35 18.20 -0.11
CA ASN A 9 37.78 19.05 -1.16
C ASN A 9 36.27 19.18 -1.01
N LEU A 10 35.80 20.43 -1.09
CA LEU A 10 34.38 20.76 -1.11
C LEU A 10 33.85 20.64 -2.54
N VAL A 11 32.72 19.97 -2.67
CA VAL A 11 31.97 19.88 -3.93
C VAL A 11 30.59 20.46 -3.71
N ASP A 12 30.31 21.54 -4.44
CA ASP A 12 28.99 22.15 -4.48
C ASP A 12 28.01 21.23 -5.21
N LEU A 13 26.80 21.11 -4.66
CA LEU A 13 25.73 20.44 -5.37
C LEU A 13 25.28 21.30 -6.58
N PRO A 14 25.20 20.74 -7.79
CA PRO A 14 24.81 21.48 -8.98
C PRO A 14 23.31 21.82 -9.01
N ALA A 15 22.51 21.10 -8.22
CA ALA A 15 21.08 21.30 -8.03
C ALA A 15 20.69 20.94 -6.59
N ALA A 16 19.45 21.25 -6.18
CA ALA A 16 18.91 20.69 -4.94
C ALA A 16 18.90 19.15 -5.01
N PRO A 17 19.10 18.43 -3.88
CA PRO A 17 18.96 16.98 -3.84
C PRO A 17 17.66 16.52 -4.51
N GLY A 18 17.74 15.54 -5.39
CA GLY A 18 16.66 15.10 -6.26
C GLY A 18 17.20 14.36 -7.50
N PRO A 19 16.33 13.89 -8.41
CA PRO A 19 16.72 13.07 -9.56
C PRO A 19 17.75 13.71 -10.48
N ASP A 20 17.81 15.05 -10.52
CA ASP A 20 18.73 15.83 -11.36
C ASP A 20 20.05 16.20 -10.65
N CYS A 21 20.21 15.90 -9.37
CA CYS A 21 21.41 16.23 -8.60
C CYS A 21 22.51 15.19 -8.84
N LEU A 22 23.16 15.29 -10.00
CA LEU A 22 24.28 14.45 -10.41
C LEU A 22 25.61 15.19 -10.31
N ILE A 23 26.60 14.54 -9.71
CA ILE A 23 27.97 15.05 -9.59
C ILE A 23 28.92 14.08 -10.27
N ASP A 24 29.67 14.57 -11.25
CA ASP A 24 30.73 13.81 -11.92
C ASP A 24 32.09 14.04 -11.22
N LEU A 25 32.62 12.98 -10.61
CA LEU A 25 33.90 12.94 -9.92
C LEU A 25 34.83 11.94 -10.62
N GLY A 26 35.50 12.37 -11.68
CA GLY A 26 36.66 11.68 -12.28
C GLY A 26 36.57 10.15 -12.35
N GLY A 27 35.51 9.61 -12.97
CA GLY A 27 35.29 8.16 -13.10
C GLY A 27 34.18 7.60 -12.19
N VAL A 28 33.68 8.41 -11.25
CA VAL A 28 32.50 8.12 -10.42
C VAL A 28 31.44 9.18 -10.67
N ARG A 29 30.18 8.77 -10.72
CA ARG A 29 29.03 9.67 -10.73
C ARG A 29 28.21 9.47 -9.47
N LEU A 30 27.99 10.54 -8.72
CA LEU A 30 27.16 10.54 -7.52
C LEU A 30 25.77 11.08 -7.86
N LEU A 31 24.73 10.39 -7.42
CA LEU A 31 23.34 10.87 -7.43
C LEU A 31 22.93 11.18 -5.99
N VAL A 32 22.53 12.42 -5.72
CA VAL A 32 22.15 12.89 -4.38
C VAL A 32 20.66 13.13 -4.36
N LEU A 33 19.90 12.28 -3.65
CA LEU A 33 18.45 12.36 -3.62
C LEU A 33 17.94 13.05 -2.36
N ASP A 34 16.79 13.72 -2.49
CA ASP A 34 15.94 14.03 -1.35
C ASP A 34 15.19 12.78 -0.86
N ASP A 35 14.54 12.89 0.30
CA ASP A 35 13.81 11.78 0.93
C ASP A 35 12.66 11.27 0.05
N ALA A 36 11.94 12.16 -0.63
CA ALA A 36 10.82 11.80 -1.49
C ALA A 36 11.28 10.93 -2.68
N SER A 37 12.38 11.32 -3.33
CA SER A 37 12.98 10.62 -4.47
C SER A 37 13.67 9.33 -4.03
N ALA A 38 14.32 9.33 -2.86
CA ALA A 38 14.95 8.15 -2.31
C ALA A 38 13.93 7.04 -1.98
N ASN A 39 12.77 7.41 -1.43
CA ASN A 39 11.70 6.46 -1.10
C ASN A 39 11.04 5.79 -2.32
N ARG A 40 11.27 6.33 -3.53
CA ARG A 40 10.77 5.78 -4.79
C ARG A 40 11.87 5.26 -5.73
N LEU A 41 13.13 5.27 -5.28
CA LEU A 41 14.28 4.79 -6.05
C LEU A 41 14.52 3.30 -5.79
N TYR A 42 14.64 2.54 -6.87
CA TYR A 42 15.01 1.14 -6.86
C TYR A 42 16.27 0.93 -7.68
N ARG A 43 17.11 -0.04 -7.27
CA ARG A 43 18.17 -0.60 -8.12
C ARG A 43 17.79 -2.03 -8.47
N LEU A 44 17.47 -2.27 -9.74
CA LEU A 44 16.88 -3.53 -10.20
C LEU A 44 17.56 -4.05 -11.46
N PRO A 45 17.69 -5.38 -11.61
CA PRO A 45 18.15 -5.99 -12.87
C PRO A 45 17.03 -5.89 -13.92
N LEU A 46 17.20 -5.04 -14.92
CA LEU A 46 16.24 -4.81 -16.00
C LEU A 46 16.96 -4.91 -17.35
N ALA A 47 16.45 -5.78 -18.23
CA ALA A 47 17.05 -6.09 -19.52
C ALA A 47 18.53 -6.53 -19.42
N GLY A 48 18.82 -7.43 -18.46
CA GLY A 48 20.13 -8.05 -18.30
C GLY A 48 21.21 -7.18 -17.66
N ARG A 49 20.89 -5.99 -17.14
CA ARG A 49 21.82 -5.14 -16.39
C ARG A 49 21.15 -4.44 -15.21
N ASP A 50 21.93 -4.04 -14.22
CA ASP A 50 21.45 -3.18 -13.14
C ASP A 50 21.08 -1.81 -13.68
N ARG A 51 19.91 -1.33 -13.27
CA ARG A 51 19.41 0.00 -13.58
C ARG A 51 18.80 0.62 -12.33
N LEU A 52 18.89 1.94 -12.27
CA LEU A 52 18.12 2.76 -11.36
C LEU A 52 16.73 2.98 -11.95
N VAL A 53 15.72 2.83 -11.11
CA VAL A 53 14.30 3.00 -11.47
C VAL A 53 13.66 3.90 -10.43
N LEU A 54 13.12 5.05 -10.85
CA LEU A 54 12.20 5.84 -10.03
C LEU A 54 10.78 5.44 -10.42
N ALA A 55 9.95 5.04 -9.46
CA ALA A 55 8.59 4.59 -9.76
C ALA A 55 7.60 5.12 -8.73
N ASP A 56 6.44 5.58 -9.18
CA ASP A 56 5.37 6.01 -8.27
C ASP A 56 4.58 4.84 -7.65
N ALA A 57 4.97 3.61 -7.97
CA ALA A 57 4.35 2.40 -7.45
C ALA A 57 5.43 1.40 -7.02
N PRO A 58 5.11 0.44 -6.12
CA PRO A 58 6.00 -0.67 -5.82
C PRO A 58 6.38 -1.43 -7.09
N VAL A 59 7.69 -1.61 -7.29
CA VAL A 59 8.24 -2.35 -8.42
C VAL A 59 9.27 -3.39 -8.00
N TYR A 60 9.35 -4.48 -8.76
CA TYR A 60 10.39 -5.49 -8.61
C TYR A 60 10.78 -6.09 -9.96
N ALA A 61 11.95 -6.73 -10.02
CA ALA A 61 12.41 -7.40 -11.23
C ALA A 61 12.00 -8.87 -11.26
N GLU A 62 11.54 -9.35 -12.42
CA GLU A 62 11.17 -10.74 -12.67
C GLU A 62 11.47 -11.06 -14.14
N ASP A 63 12.23 -12.13 -14.39
CA ASP A 63 12.61 -12.59 -15.75
C ASP A 63 13.14 -11.49 -16.68
N GLY A 64 13.96 -10.59 -16.12
CA GLY A 64 14.56 -9.46 -16.84
C GLY A 64 13.59 -8.34 -17.21
N GLY A 65 12.32 -8.44 -16.80
CA GLY A 65 11.32 -7.37 -16.86
C GLY A 65 11.16 -6.66 -15.51
N LEU A 66 10.35 -5.60 -15.52
CA LEU A 66 9.96 -4.82 -14.35
C LEU A 66 8.48 -5.04 -14.09
N VAL A 67 8.14 -5.62 -12.94
CA VAL A 67 6.76 -5.79 -12.50
C VAL A 67 6.34 -4.59 -11.66
N LEU A 68 5.19 -4.02 -11.99
CA LEU A 68 4.53 -2.95 -11.25
C LEU A 68 3.26 -3.46 -10.57
N HIS A 69 3.07 -3.10 -9.30
CA HIS A 69 1.79 -3.26 -8.61
C HIS A 69 1.17 -1.89 -8.31
N THR A 70 0.00 -1.61 -8.86
CA THR A 70 -0.64 -0.28 -8.76
C THR A 70 -2.14 -0.35 -8.54
N ASP A 71 -2.66 0.53 -7.70
CA ASP A 71 -4.09 0.86 -7.60
C ASP A 71 -4.45 2.15 -8.37
N ARG A 72 -3.50 2.71 -9.12
CA ARG A 72 -3.71 3.88 -9.98
C ARG A 72 -3.65 3.49 -11.45
N GLU A 73 -4.55 4.09 -12.22
CA GLU A 73 -4.65 3.88 -13.67
C GLU A 73 -3.43 4.43 -14.42
N GLU A 74 -2.78 5.47 -13.89
CA GLU A 74 -1.60 6.09 -14.50
C GLU A 74 -0.43 6.10 -13.52
N ILE A 75 0.73 5.59 -13.95
CA ILE A 75 1.97 5.53 -13.17
C ILE A 75 3.15 6.02 -13.99
N SER A 76 4.01 6.84 -13.37
CA SER A 76 5.29 7.25 -13.95
C SER A 76 6.41 6.30 -13.51
N VAL A 77 7.24 5.89 -14.49
CA VAL A 77 8.47 5.14 -14.30
C VAL A 77 9.60 5.85 -15.01
N GLU A 78 10.72 6.06 -14.32
CA GLU A 78 11.91 6.66 -14.91
C GLU A 78 13.09 5.71 -14.77
N VAL A 79 13.86 5.49 -15.84
CA VAL A 79 14.94 4.48 -15.85
C VAL A 79 16.27 5.10 -16.26
N LEU A 80 17.32 4.73 -15.52
CA LEU A 80 18.71 5.14 -15.75
C LEU A 80 19.67 3.95 -15.58
N PRO A 81 20.46 3.59 -16.61
CA PRO A 81 20.34 4.01 -18.00
C PRO A 81 19.10 3.43 -18.68
N ALA A 82 18.41 4.26 -19.46
CA ALA A 82 17.21 3.93 -20.21
C ALA A 82 17.41 2.74 -21.17
N PRO A 83 16.38 1.89 -21.39
CA PRO A 83 16.31 1.00 -22.55
C PRO A 83 15.82 1.81 -23.75
N ASP A 84 15.95 1.24 -24.94
CA ASP A 84 15.49 1.90 -26.17
C ASP A 84 13.96 2.02 -26.18
N ALA A 85 13.26 0.98 -25.72
CA ALA A 85 11.82 0.99 -25.53
C ALA A 85 11.39 0.07 -24.38
N LEU A 86 10.22 0.34 -23.83
CA LEU A 86 9.49 -0.52 -22.89
C LEU A 86 8.13 -0.86 -23.50
N GLU A 87 7.70 -2.10 -23.29
CA GLU A 87 6.37 -2.59 -23.69
C GLU A 87 5.74 -3.35 -22.52
N ALA A 88 4.40 -3.38 -22.48
CA ALA A 88 3.62 -4.21 -21.57
C ALA A 88 2.49 -4.93 -22.30
N GLU A 89 2.12 -6.08 -21.78
CA GLU A 89 0.85 -6.73 -22.13
C GLU A 89 -0.25 -6.21 -21.19
N GLY A 90 -1.40 -5.83 -21.74
CA GLY A 90 -2.55 -5.35 -20.96
C GLY A 90 -2.44 -3.92 -20.42
N ALA A 91 -1.39 -3.17 -20.74
CA ALA A 91 -1.24 -1.75 -20.40
C ALA A 91 -0.69 -0.97 -21.60
N GLN A 92 -1.02 0.32 -21.67
CA GLN A 92 -0.39 1.26 -22.60
C GLN A 92 0.90 1.80 -22.00
N VAL A 93 1.93 1.94 -22.83
CA VAL A 93 3.24 2.45 -22.43
C VAL A 93 3.62 3.59 -23.37
N GLU A 94 3.73 4.79 -22.84
CA GLU A 94 4.09 5.98 -23.61
C GLU A 94 5.40 6.57 -23.08
N THR A 95 6.36 6.84 -23.97
CA THR A 95 7.58 7.54 -23.61
C THR A 95 7.29 9.03 -23.46
N ALA A 96 7.39 9.55 -22.23
CA ALA A 96 7.16 10.96 -21.92
C ALA A 96 8.37 11.87 -22.23
N GLY A 97 9.48 11.27 -22.67
CA GLY A 97 10.73 11.96 -23.02
C GLY A 97 11.83 11.73 -22.00
N SER A 98 12.92 12.48 -22.12
CA SER A 98 14.05 12.42 -21.21
C SER A 98 14.17 13.72 -20.42
N GLU A 99 14.26 13.60 -19.10
CA GLU A 99 14.60 14.69 -18.19
C GLU A 99 15.95 14.37 -17.55
N GLY A 100 16.97 15.18 -17.90
CA GLY A 100 18.34 14.91 -17.50
C GLY A 100 18.82 13.53 -18.01
N PRO A 101 19.43 12.68 -17.15
CA PRO A 101 19.90 11.35 -17.53
C PRO A 101 18.77 10.31 -17.62
N TRP A 102 17.57 10.66 -17.11
CA TRP A 102 16.45 9.76 -16.98
C TRP A 102 15.62 9.78 -18.25
N THR A 103 15.06 8.63 -18.61
CA THR A 103 13.93 8.60 -19.56
C THR A 103 12.69 8.20 -18.78
N ARG A 104 11.58 8.89 -19.02
CA ARG A 104 10.31 8.70 -18.33
C ARG A 104 9.32 7.99 -19.24
N TRP A 105 8.60 7.03 -18.66
CA TRP A 105 7.46 6.36 -19.27
C TRP A 105 6.22 6.58 -18.41
N THR A 106 5.11 6.82 -19.08
CA THR A 106 3.78 6.78 -18.48
C THR A 106 3.16 5.43 -18.80
N ILE A 107 2.77 4.72 -17.76
CA ILE A 107 2.11 3.42 -17.84
C ILE A 107 0.64 3.61 -17.52
N THR A 108 -0.23 3.28 -18.46
CA THR A 108 -1.69 3.40 -18.30
C THR A 108 -2.34 2.02 -18.30
N THR A 109 -3.06 1.69 -17.23
CA THR A 109 -3.81 0.44 -17.06
C THR A 109 -5.24 0.72 -16.60
N SER A 110 -6.14 -0.24 -16.79
CA SER A 110 -7.57 -0.12 -16.47
C SER A 110 -8.01 -1.15 -15.44
N GLY A 111 -9.13 -0.91 -14.77
CA GLY A 111 -9.72 -1.88 -13.83
C GLY A 111 -9.05 -1.92 -12.46
N VAL A 112 -8.19 -0.95 -12.17
CA VAL A 112 -7.53 -0.75 -10.88
C VAL A 112 -8.19 0.38 -10.09
N GLY A 113 -7.88 0.49 -8.81
CA GLY A 113 -8.32 1.58 -7.95
C GLY A 113 -9.43 1.25 -6.98
N ALA A 114 -9.79 2.27 -6.20
CA ALA A 114 -10.74 2.14 -5.10
C ALA A 114 -12.19 2.30 -5.59
N VAL A 115 -13.01 1.31 -5.26
CA VAL A 115 -14.46 1.35 -5.41
C VAL A 115 -15.07 1.51 -4.02
N PRO A 116 -15.65 2.68 -3.69
CA PRO A 116 -16.31 2.90 -2.41
C PRO A 116 -17.44 1.90 -2.18
N LEU A 117 -17.61 1.47 -0.94
CA LEU A 117 -18.73 0.64 -0.51
C LEU A 117 -19.69 1.46 0.34
N ASP A 118 -20.98 1.25 0.12
CA ASP A 118 -21.99 1.74 1.04
C ASP A 118 -21.96 0.90 2.31
N VAL A 119 -21.86 1.57 3.46
CA VAL A 119 -21.81 0.92 4.76
C VAL A 119 -22.88 1.50 5.66
N ASP A 120 -23.79 0.64 6.10
CA ASP A 120 -24.75 1.00 7.12
C ASP A 120 -24.05 1.31 8.44
N ARG A 121 -24.63 2.23 9.19
CA ARG A 121 -24.12 2.54 10.54
C ARG A 121 -24.14 1.26 11.38
N PRO A 122 -23.04 0.93 12.07
CA PRO A 122 -23.03 -0.21 12.98
C PRO A 122 -24.19 -0.13 13.96
N GLY A 123 -24.87 -1.27 14.16
CA GLY A 123 -25.90 -1.40 15.17
C GLY A 123 -25.34 -1.26 16.59
N PRO A 124 -26.21 -1.33 17.61
CA PRO A 124 -25.75 -1.31 19.00
C PRO A 124 -24.82 -2.49 19.28
N ALA A 125 -23.74 -2.23 20.02
CA ALA A 125 -22.77 -3.23 20.44
C ALA A 125 -22.42 -3.11 21.91
N THR A 126 -22.13 -4.24 22.54
CA THR A 126 -21.70 -4.36 23.92
C THR A 126 -20.38 -5.11 23.95
N ALA A 127 -19.28 -4.42 24.26
CA ALA A 127 -18.01 -5.11 24.53
C ALA A 127 -18.13 -6.00 25.77
N PRO A 128 -17.48 -7.17 25.77
CA PRO A 128 -17.40 -8.05 26.93
C PRO A 128 -16.57 -7.39 28.04
N GLU A 129 -16.64 -7.97 29.25
CA GLU A 129 -15.79 -7.53 30.35
C GLU A 129 -14.30 -7.81 30.04
N PRO A 130 -13.41 -6.80 30.22
CA PRO A 130 -11.99 -6.97 29.95
C PRO A 130 -11.39 -8.06 30.83
N ARG A 131 -10.61 -8.95 30.21
CA ARG A 131 -9.87 -9.98 30.94
C ARG A 131 -8.41 -9.60 31.00
N ARG A 132 -7.79 -9.92 32.14
CA ARG A 132 -6.34 -9.88 32.31
C ARG A 132 -5.80 -11.28 32.54
N CYS A 133 -4.68 -11.60 31.91
CA CYS A 133 -4.09 -12.93 32.00
C CYS A 133 -2.56 -12.86 32.06
N GLY A 134 -1.97 -13.98 32.46
CA GLY A 134 -0.53 -14.19 32.53
C GLY A 134 0.14 -13.55 33.75
N PRO A 135 1.44 -13.79 33.96
CA PRO A 135 2.18 -13.34 35.15
C PRO A 135 2.28 -11.82 35.32
N MET A 136 2.02 -11.07 34.26
CA MET A 136 2.11 -9.60 34.22
C MET A 136 0.73 -8.91 34.24
N ASP A 137 -0.36 -9.66 34.46
CA ASP A 137 -1.73 -9.13 34.55
C ASP A 137 -2.12 -8.20 33.37
N ARG A 138 -1.72 -8.61 32.17
CA ARG A 138 -1.92 -7.82 30.94
C ARG A 138 -3.32 -8.03 30.40
N LEU A 139 -3.89 -6.97 29.82
CA LEU A 139 -5.11 -7.06 29.03
C LEU A 139 -4.96 -8.15 27.97
N SER A 140 -5.99 -8.97 27.82
CA SER A 140 -6.04 -10.08 26.88
C SER A 140 -7.10 -9.81 25.82
N ALA A 141 -6.87 -10.35 24.62
CA ALA A 141 -7.82 -10.26 23.52
C ALA A 141 -9.21 -10.79 23.93
N PRO A 142 -10.30 -10.11 23.51
CA PRO A 142 -11.65 -10.62 23.69
C PRO A 142 -11.84 -11.98 23.00
N THR A 143 -12.52 -12.90 23.68
CA THR A 143 -12.92 -14.20 23.10
C THR A 143 -14.41 -14.29 22.80
N ASP A 144 -15.21 -13.43 23.43
CA ASP A 144 -16.66 -13.37 23.28
C ASP A 144 -17.05 -12.18 22.39
N TYR A 145 -17.68 -12.48 21.26
CA TYR A 145 -18.17 -11.51 20.27
C TYR A 145 -19.70 -11.51 20.19
N SER A 146 -20.39 -12.17 21.12
CA SER A 146 -21.87 -12.25 21.12
C SER A 146 -22.55 -10.88 21.19
N GLY A 147 -21.87 -9.87 21.74
CA GLY A 147 -22.31 -8.49 21.80
C GLY A 147 -21.77 -7.59 20.68
N ALA A 148 -21.06 -8.11 19.68
CA ALA A 148 -20.48 -7.30 18.60
C ALA A 148 -21.57 -6.71 17.68
N ALA A 149 -21.31 -5.52 17.15
CA ALA A 149 -22.10 -5.02 16.02
C ALA A 149 -21.78 -5.87 14.79
N GLN A 150 -22.83 -6.35 14.13
CA GLN A 150 -22.68 -7.02 12.85
C GLN A 150 -22.89 -6.02 11.72
N VAL A 151 -21.92 -5.93 10.83
CA VAL A 151 -21.99 -5.09 9.62
C VAL A 151 -21.77 -5.97 8.43
N HIS A 152 -22.66 -5.89 7.45
CA HIS A 152 -22.53 -6.64 6.21
C HIS A 152 -22.13 -5.69 5.08
N LEU A 153 -21.09 -6.07 4.35
CA LEU A 153 -20.56 -5.33 3.21
C LEU A 153 -20.85 -6.12 1.95
N ALA A 154 -21.74 -5.60 1.11
CA ALA A 154 -21.92 -6.11 -0.24
C ALA A 154 -20.68 -5.71 -1.05
N VAL A 155 -19.92 -6.69 -1.51
CA VAL A 155 -18.71 -6.46 -2.28
C VAL A 155 -19.05 -6.61 -3.77
N PRO A 156 -18.77 -5.59 -4.61
CA PRO A 156 -18.98 -5.70 -6.05
C PRO A 156 -18.01 -6.72 -6.64
N ASP A 157 -18.27 -7.11 -7.89
CA ASP A 157 -17.35 -7.94 -8.67
C ASP A 157 -15.92 -7.37 -8.59
N LEU A 158 -14.96 -8.23 -8.24
CA LEU A 158 -13.57 -7.87 -8.07
C LEU A 158 -12.82 -7.77 -9.41
N GLY A 159 -13.44 -8.24 -10.50
CA GLY A 159 -12.88 -8.24 -11.85
C GLY A 159 -11.57 -9.05 -11.95
N ASP A 160 -10.76 -8.72 -12.95
CA ASP A 160 -9.50 -9.40 -13.26
C ASP A 160 -8.27 -8.77 -12.58
N ALA A 161 -8.48 -7.94 -11.54
CA ALA A 161 -7.38 -7.35 -10.79
C ALA A 161 -6.45 -8.44 -10.24
N ASP A 162 -5.14 -8.22 -10.19
CA ASP A 162 -4.18 -9.19 -9.64
C ASP A 162 -4.47 -9.43 -8.15
N ARG A 163 -4.69 -8.35 -7.40
CA ARG A 163 -5.15 -8.42 -6.01
C ARG A 163 -6.35 -7.51 -5.77
N ALA A 164 -7.15 -7.87 -4.77
CA ALA A 164 -8.26 -7.06 -4.30
C ALA A 164 -8.22 -6.96 -2.78
N LEU A 165 -8.20 -5.74 -2.25
CA LEU A 165 -8.21 -5.49 -0.82
C LEU A 165 -9.53 -4.84 -0.40
N LEU A 166 -10.17 -5.34 0.65
CA LEU A 166 -11.15 -4.54 1.39
C LEU A 166 -10.40 -3.64 2.36
N ARG A 167 -10.51 -2.34 2.12
CA ARG A 167 -9.91 -1.29 2.94
C ARG A 167 -10.98 -0.67 3.84
N LEU A 168 -10.80 -0.77 5.15
CA LEU A 168 -11.74 -0.26 6.14
C LEU A 168 -11.08 0.77 7.07
N GLU A 169 -11.52 2.02 6.97
CA GLU A 169 -11.22 3.03 7.98
C GLU A 169 -12.29 2.99 9.06
N TRP A 170 -11.92 2.52 10.24
CA TRP A 170 -12.85 2.37 11.34
C TRP A 170 -12.19 2.70 12.68
N THR A 171 -13.03 2.86 13.70
CA THR A 171 -12.64 2.95 15.11
C THR A 171 -13.50 1.98 15.91
N GLY A 172 -12.88 1.29 16.86
CA GLY A 172 -13.51 0.35 17.78
C GLY A 172 -12.42 -0.29 18.64
N ASP A 173 -12.70 -1.42 19.27
CA ASP A 173 -11.71 -2.19 20.03
C ASP A 173 -11.07 -3.26 19.15
N THR A 174 -11.86 -4.28 18.79
CA THR A 174 -11.42 -5.38 17.93
C THR A 174 -12.49 -5.74 16.92
N GLY A 175 -12.05 -6.13 15.72
CA GLY A 175 -12.91 -6.53 14.61
C GLY A 175 -12.58 -7.94 14.15
N ARG A 176 -13.60 -8.68 13.71
CA ARG A 176 -13.45 -9.95 12.99
C ARG A 176 -14.20 -9.86 11.68
N ALA A 177 -13.69 -10.54 10.67
CA ALA A 177 -14.25 -10.56 9.33
C ALA A 177 -14.46 -11.99 8.87
N TYR A 178 -15.61 -12.20 8.24
CA TYR A 178 -16.08 -13.48 7.76
C TYR A 178 -16.59 -13.38 6.34
N ILE A 179 -16.42 -14.45 5.57
CA ILE A 179 -17.03 -14.63 4.24
C ILE A 179 -17.87 -15.90 4.33
N GLY A 180 -19.20 -15.73 4.31
CA GLY A 180 -20.11 -16.77 4.78
C GLY A 180 -19.82 -17.14 6.24
N ASP A 181 -19.43 -18.40 6.47
CA ASP A 181 -19.04 -18.94 7.78
C ASP A 181 -17.52 -18.99 7.99
N GLU A 182 -16.72 -18.69 6.97
CA GLU A 182 -15.26 -18.73 7.04
C GLU A 182 -14.71 -17.47 7.74
N PHE A 183 -13.89 -17.66 8.77
CA PHE A 183 -13.13 -16.57 9.39
C PHE A 183 -11.90 -16.24 8.55
N VAL A 184 -11.79 -15.01 8.07
CA VAL A 184 -10.73 -14.61 7.13
C VAL A 184 -9.76 -13.57 7.67
N SER A 185 -10.16 -12.78 8.67
CA SER A 185 -9.27 -11.78 9.27
C SER A 185 -9.79 -11.29 10.63
N ASP A 186 -8.88 -10.81 11.47
CA ASP A 186 -9.16 -9.96 12.62
C ASP A 186 -8.28 -8.70 12.62
N HIS A 187 -8.71 -7.71 13.41
CA HIS A 187 -7.96 -6.48 13.59
C HIS A 187 -8.17 -5.90 14.99
N PHE A 188 -7.06 -5.66 15.69
CA PHE A 188 -7.01 -4.90 16.93
C PHE A 188 -6.78 -3.43 16.57
N TRP A 189 -7.76 -2.59 16.84
CA TRP A 189 -7.67 -1.21 16.38
C TRP A 189 -6.54 -0.46 17.11
N HIS A 190 -5.66 0.13 16.32
CA HIS A 190 -4.55 0.96 16.79
C HIS A 190 -4.36 2.21 15.92
N GLY A 191 -5.46 2.73 15.36
CA GLY A 191 -5.48 3.92 14.52
C GLY A 191 -4.97 3.74 13.09
N ARG A 192 -4.74 2.50 12.64
CA ARG A 192 -4.47 2.22 11.23
C ARG A 192 -5.71 1.64 10.54
N VAL A 193 -5.71 1.81 9.23
CA VAL A 193 -6.66 1.20 8.30
C VAL A 193 -6.54 -0.32 8.37
N TRP A 194 -7.67 -1.01 8.34
CA TRP A 194 -7.71 -2.47 8.24
C TRP A 194 -7.83 -2.86 6.77
N ASP A 195 -6.76 -3.44 6.22
CA ASP A 195 -6.74 -4.01 4.88
C ASP A 195 -6.93 -5.55 4.98
N LEU A 196 -7.99 -6.06 4.37
CA LEU A 196 -8.25 -7.49 4.17
C LEU A 196 -7.94 -7.89 2.72
N ASP A 197 -7.17 -8.95 2.51
CA ASP A 197 -6.97 -9.51 1.18
C ASP A 197 -8.14 -10.43 0.79
N LEU A 198 -8.87 -10.06 -0.28
CA LEU A 198 -10.00 -10.81 -0.82
C LEU A 198 -9.60 -11.67 -2.04
N SER A 199 -8.35 -11.61 -2.47
CA SER A 199 -7.90 -12.17 -3.76
C SER A 199 -8.13 -13.68 -3.87
N ALA A 200 -7.98 -14.41 -2.76
CA ALA A 200 -8.19 -15.85 -2.70
C ALA A 200 -9.67 -16.26 -2.52
N HIS A 201 -10.56 -15.30 -2.23
CA HIS A 201 -11.95 -15.55 -1.86
C HIS A 201 -12.96 -14.97 -2.86
N ARG A 202 -12.56 -14.67 -4.11
CA ARG A 202 -13.38 -13.94 -5.09
C ARG A 202 -14.80 -14.50 -5.25
N ASP A 203 -14.90 -15.80 -5.48
CA ASP A 203 -16.20 -16.46 -5.69
C ASP A 203 -17.07 -16.39 -4.43
N ALA A 204 -16.48 -16.70 -3.27
CA ALA A 204 -17.20 -16.68 -1.99
C ALA A 204 -17.62 -15.27 -1.58
N VAL A 205 -16.80 -14.26 -1.87
CA VAL A 205 -17.13 -12.84 -1.65
C VAL A 205 -18.26 -12.39 -2.56
N ALA A 206 -18.26 -12.81 -3.83
CA ALA A 206 -19.33 -12.48 -4.76
C ALA A 206 -20.68 -13.07 -4.33
N GLU A 207 -20.67 -14.25 -3.71
CA GLU A 207 -21.89 -14.91 -3.20
C GLU A 207 -22.33 -14.35 -1.84
N HIS A 208 -21.40 -14.15 -0.91
CA HIS A 208 -21.70 -13.91 0.50
C HIS A 208 -21.33 -12.52 1.01
N GLY A 209 -20.66 -11.68 0.23
CA GLY A 209 -20.07 -10.43 0.71
C GLY A 209 -19.08 -10.65 1.86
N VAL A 210 -18.88 -9.61 2.67
CA VAL A 210 -18.05 -9.68 3.89
C VAL A 210 -18.89 -9.29 5.09
N ARG A 211 -18.92 -10.15 6.12
CA ARG A 211 -19.56 -9.86 7.40
C ARG A 211 -18.50 -9.50 8.44
N LEU A 212 -18.63 -8.31 9.02
CA LEU A 212 -17.80 -7.83 10.11
C LEU A 212 -18.52 -8.01 11.45
N GLU A 213 -17.77 -8.42 12.46
CA GLU A 213 -18.16 -8.38 13.88
C GLU A 213 -17.24 -7.39 14.59
N LEU A 214 -17.79 -6.26 15.02
CA LEU A 214 -17.01 -5.15 15.57
C LEU A 214 -17.37 -4.93 17.05
N LEU A 215 -16.35 -4.95 17.92
CA LEU A 215 -16.49 -4.57 19.33
C LEU A 215 -16.24 -3.07 19.51
N PRO A 216 -17.02 -2.38 20.36
CA PRO A 216 -16.90 -0.94 20.54
C PRO A 216 -15.65 -0.56 21.33
N TRP A 217 -15.02 0.54 20.92
CA TRP A 217 -13.97 1.19 21.70
C TRP A 217 -14.54 1.66 23.03
N ARG A 218 -13.80 1.44 24.11
CA ARG A 218 -14.12 1.90 25.46
C ARG A 218 -12.86 2.44 26.10
N ARG A 219 -12.78 3.75 26.32
CA ARG A 219 -11.62 4.36 27.00
C ARG A 219 -11.37 3.77 28.38
N SER A 220 -12.44 3.38 29.08
CA SER A 220 -12.37 2.77 30.41
C SER A 220 -11.67 1.40 30.45
N THR A 221 -11.61 0.67 29.33
CA THR A 221 -10.87 -0.60 29.26
C THR A 221 -9.36 -0.39 29.47
N GLY A 222 -8.84 0.79 29.10
CA GLY A 222 -7.43 1.13 29.27
C GLY A 222 -6.49 0.41 28.29
N VAL A 223 -6.98 0.00 27.11
CA VAL A 223 -6.13 -0.47 26.01
C VAL A 223 -5.17 0.65 25.62
N TRP A 224 -3.88 0.32 25.52
CA TRP A 224 -2.88 1.29 25.09
C TRP A 224 -2.81 1.32 23.56
N VAL A 225 -3.01 2.51 23.00
CA VAL A 225 -2.73 2.86 21.60
C VAL A 225 -1.86 4.12 21.57
N ASP A 226 -1.22 4.41 20.45
CA ASP A 226 -0.40 5.63 20.32
C ASP A 226 -1.22 6.89 20.67
N PRO A 227 -0.66 7.85 21.43
CA PRO A 227 -1.38 9.08 21.80
C PRO A 227 -1.93 9.86 20.60
N SER A 228 -1.28 9.82 19.43
CA SER A 228 -1.70 10.52 18.22
C SER A 228 -3.06 10.05 17.67
N VAL A 229 -3.51 8.85 18.02
CA VAL A 229 -4.76 8.27 17.52
C VAL A 229 -5.80 8.06 18.61
N ARG A 230 -5.48 8.35 19.87
CA ARG A 230 -6.30 7.98 21.04
C ARG A 230 -7.56 8.85 21.22
N ASP A 231 -7.62 10.02 20.60
CA ASP A 231 -8.76 10.95 20.75
C ASP A 231 -9.92 10.57 19.82
N VAL A 232 -10.59 9.46 20.14
CA VAL A 232 -11.76 8.93 19.43
C VAL A 232 -12.90 8.68 20.40
N GLU A 233 -14.14 8.89 19.96
CA GLU A 233 -15.34 8.61 20.76
C GLU A 233 -15.45 7.13 21.16
N ASP A 234 -16.11 6.87 22.28
CA ASP A 234 -16.45 5.50 22.67
C ASP A 234 -17.52 4.97 21.72
N GLY A 235 -17.46 3.69 21.37
CA GLY A 235 -18.35 3.07 20.39
C GLY A 235 -17.63 2.58 19.14
N ILE A 236 -18.38 2.49 18.04
CA ILE A 236 -17.89 2.01 16.75
C ILE A 236 -18.19 3.09 15.72
N THR A 237 -17.18 3.45 14.93
CA THR A 237 -17.36 4.31 13.76
C THR A 237 -16.72 3.62 12.58
N ILE A 238 -17.43 3.49 11.47
CA ILE A 238 -16.84 3.20 10.17
C ILE A 238 -16.83 4.52 9.41
N ARG A 239 -15.64 5.03 9.11
CA ARG A 239 -15.43 6.29 8.38
C ARG A 239 -15.53 6.06 6.87
N SER A 240 -14.92 4.99 6.38
CA SER A 240 -14.99 4.59 4.99
C SER A 240 -14.75 3.10 4.83
N ALA A 241 -15.33 2.53 3.78
CA ALA A 241 -14.96 1.22 3.27
C ALA A 241 -14.83 1.31 1.75
N ALA A 242 -13.84 0.63 1.19
CA ALA A 242 -13.65 0.53 -0.24
C ALA A 242 -13.02 -0.80 -0.60
N VAL A 243 -13.34 -1.33 -1.78
CA VAL A 243 -12.52 -2.36 -2.42
C VAL A 243 -11.46 -1.68 -3.26
N VAL A 244 -10.19 -1.96 -2.99
CA VAL A 244 -9.05 -1.48 -3.75
C VAL A 244 -8.58 -2.60 -4.67
N ARG A 245 -8.76 -2.42 -5.97
CA ARG A 245 -8.25 -3.32 -7.01
C ARG A 245 -6.82 -2.94 -7.35
N ILE A 246 -5.90 -3.90 -7.24
CA ILE A 246 -4.49 -3.72 -7.52
C ILE A 246 -4.17 -4.48 -8.81
N GLY A 247 -3.68 -3.77 -9.82
CA GLY A 247 -3.21 -4.35 -11.06
C GLY A 247 -1.75 -4.77 -10.99
N LYS A 248 -1.40 -5.77 -11.80
CA LYS A 248 -0.03 -6.20 -12.05
C LYS A 248 0.30 -5.93 -13.51
N VAL A 249 1.34 -5.12 -13.77
CA VAL A 249 1.81 -4.83 -15.12
C VAL A 249 3.26 -5.28 -15.24
N MET A 250 3.55 -6.13 -16.23
CA MET A 250 4.91 -6.55 -16.57
C MET A 250 5.44 -5.68 -17.71
N LEU A 251 6.43 -4.84 -17.42
CA LEU A 251 7.18 -4.12 -18.45
C LEU A 251 8.39 -4.93 -18.91
N ARG A 252 8.56 -5.04 -20.22
CA ARG A 252 9.74 -5.65 -20.84
C ARG A 252 10.45 -4.62 -21.69
N ALA A 253 11.78 -4.60 -21.61
CA ALA A 253 12.56 -3.84 -22.56
C ALA A 253 12.57 -4.54 -23.90
N VAL A 254 12.35 -3.79 -24.97
CA VAL A 254 12.46 -4.30 -26.33
C VAL A 254 13.96 -4.39 -26.68
N PRO A 255 14.46 -5.56 -27.12
CA PRO A 255 15.81 -5.65 -27.65
C PRO A 255 15.95 -4.81 -28.91
N SER A 256 17.05 -4.07 -29.03
CA SER A 256 17.46 -3.36 -30.23
C SER A 256 17.73 -4.29 -31.41
#